data_AF-A0A392Q921-F1
#
_entry.id   AF-A0A392Q921-F1
#
_cell.length_a   1.000
_cell.length_b   1.000
_cell.length_c   1.000
_cell.angle_alpha   90.00
_cell.angle_beta   90.00
_cell.angle_gamma   90.00
#
_symmetry.space_group_name_H-M   'P 1'
#
loop_
_entity.id
_entity.type
_entity.pdbx_description
1 polymer ?
#
loop_
_entity_poly.entity_id
_entity_poly.type
_entity_poly.pdbx_seq_one_letter_code
_entity_poly.pdbx_strand_id
1 'polypeptide(L)' 'MLIDFVPTVSGLSLADAPAFKKAPGGAPANVAVGISRLGGSSAFIGK' A
#
# COMPACT_ATOMS: atom_id res chain seq x y z
N MET A 1 6.76 7.66 3.82
CA MET A 1 6.06 6.53 3.12
C MET A 1 5.06 5.89 4.07
N LEU A 2 3.86 5.48 3.63
CA LEU A 2 2.90 4.77 4.50
C LEU A 2 3.04 3.26 4.36
N ILE A 3 2.67 2.53 5.41
CA ILE A 3 2.57 1.07 5.41
C ILE A 3 1.14 0.71 5.81
N ASP A 4 0.42 0.08 4.89
CA ASP A 4 -0.92 -0.41 5.12
C ASP A 4 -0.83 -1.81 5.73
N PHE A 5 -1.54 -2.03 6.84
CA PHE A 5 -1.69 -3.35 7.46
C PHE A 5 -3.01 -3.94 7.01
N VAL A 6 -2.95 -4.87 6.07
CA VAL A 6 -4.14 -5.53 5.51
C VAL A 6 -4.37 -6.84 6.27
N PRO A 7 -5.56 -7.08 6.86
CA PRO A 7 -5.84 -8.32 7.56
C PRO A 7 -5.74 -9.51 6.59
N THR A 8 -5.20 -10.64 7.05
CA THR A 8 -5.06 -11.84 6.21
C THR A 8 -6.39 -12.55 5.94
N VAL A 9 -7.41 -12.27 6.76
CA VAL A 9 -8.76 -12.83 6.65
C VAL A 9 -9.77 -11.68 6.60
N SER A 10 -10.62 -11.69 5.59
CA SER A 10 -11.67 -10.67 5.39
C SER A 10 -12.93 -10.98 6.20
N GLY A 11 -13.71 -9.94 6.51
CA GLY A 11 -15.02 -10.09 7.17
C GLY A 11 -14.98 -10.19 8.70
N LEU A 12 -13.79 -10.12 9.30
CA LEU A 12 -13.61 -10.03 10.74
C LEU A 12 -13.48 -8.56 11.18
N SER A 13 -13.72 -8.31 12.47
CA SER A 13 -13.29 -7.05 13.08
C SER A 13 -11.75 -6.97 13.07
N LEU A 14 -11.19 -5.76 13.10
CA LEU A 14 -9.73 -5.59 13.16
C LEU A 14 -9.12 -6.17 14.45
N ALA A 15 -9.90 -6.22 15.54
CA ALA A 15 -9.44 -6.77 16.81
C ALA A 15 -9.31 -8.31 16.77
N ASP A 16 -10.11 -8.97 15.93
CA ASP A 16 -10.14 -10.43 15.80
C ASP A 16 -9.26 -10.95 14.65
N ALA A 17 -8.61 -10.06 13.91
CA ALA A 17 -7.76 -10.44 12.79
C ALA A 17 -6.52 -11.22 13.29
N PRO A 18 -6.28 -12.46 12.84
CA PRO A 18 -5.21 -13.30 13.37
C PRO A 18 -3.81 -12.85 12.93
N ALA A 19 -3.73 -12.15 11.80
CA ALA A 19 -2.49 -11.60 11.28
C ALA A 19 -2.76 -10.47 10.27
N PHE A 20 -1.72 -9.68 10.00
CA PHE A 20 -1.73 -8.61 9.00
C PHE A 20 -0.56 -8.74 8.04
N LYS A 21 -0.82 -8.50 6.76
CA LYS A 21 0.21 -8.34 5.74
C LYS A 21 0.53 -6.85 5.58
N LYS A 22 1.82 -6.52 5.61
CA LYS A 22 2.32 -5.18 5.28
C LYS A 22 2.25 -4.95 3.78
N ALA A 23 1.67 -3.83 3.37
CA ALA A 23 1.68 -3.34 2.00
C ALA A 23 2.20 -1.90 1.94
N PRO A 24 2.99 -1.53 0.93
CA PRO A 24 3.36 -0.13 0.73
C PRO A 24 2.12 0.69 0.40
N GLY A 25 1.93 1.81 1.10
CA GLY A 25 0.79 2.70 0.95
C GLY A 25 1.19 4.15 0.70
N GLY A 26 0.18 4.98 0.44
CA GLY A 26 0.30 6.42 0.23
C GLY A 26 -0.05 6.84 -1.20
N ALA A 27 -1.02 7.75 -1.32
CA ALA A 27 -1.57 8.16 -2.61
C ALA A 27 -0.49 8.66 -3.61
N PRO A 28 0.48 9.51 -3.23
CA PRO A 28 1.50 9.96 -4.20
C PRO A 28 2.44 8.84 -4.65
N ALA A 29 2.78 7.89 -3.77
CA ALA A 29 3.62 6.74 -4.11
C ALA A 29 2.87 5.78 -5.06
N ASN A 30 1.57 5.56 -4.81
CA ASN A 30 0.71 4.74 -5.67
C ASN A 30 0.59 5.32 -7.08
N VAL A 31 0.49 6.65 -7.22
CA VAL A 31 0.47 7.34 -8.53
C VAL A 31 1.78 7.14 -9.28
N ALA A 32 2.93 7.34 -8.62
CA ALA A 32 4.24 7.09 -9.23
C ALA A 32 4.38 5.64 -9.72
N VAL A 33 4.00 4.66 -8.89
CA VAL A 33 3.99 3.25 -9.29
C VAL A 33 3.09 3.00 -10.51
N GLY A 34 1.91 3.63 -10.56
CA GLY A 34 1.01 3.55 -11.70
C GLY A 34 1.64 4.05 -13.00
N ILE A 35 2.26 5.23 -12.98
CA ILE A 35 2.95 5.82 -14.13
C ILE A 35 4.08 4.90 -14.61
N SER A 36 4.92 4.42 -13.69
CA SER A 36 6.04 3.53 -14.02
C SER A 36 5.59 2.19 -14.61
N ARG A 37 4.47 1.62 -14.12
CA ARG A 37 3.90 0.37 -14.68
C ARG A 37 3.32 0.53 -16.08
N LEU A 38 2.88 1.73 -16.44
CA LEU A 38 2.37 2.05 -17.77
C LEU A 38 3.48 2.47 -18.76
N GLY A 39 4.74 2.36 -18.36
CA GLY A 39 5.91 2.68 -19.21
C GLY A 39 6.34 4.15 -19.16
N GLY A 40 5.74 4.96 -18.29
CA GLY A 40 6.18 6.34 -18.05
C GLY A 40 7.37 6.42 -17.09
N SER A 41 8.07 7.57 -17.09
CA SER A 41 9.10 7.86 -16.09
C SER A 41 8.50 8.65 -14.93
N SER A 42 8.69 8.18 -13.70
CA SER A 42 8.25 8.88 -12.50
C SER A 42 9.13 8.56 -11.30
N ALA A 43 9.13 9.46 -10.31
CA ALA A 43 9.79 9.27 -9.03
C ALA A 43 8.88 9.75 -7.90
N PHE A 44 8.90 9.04 -6.77
CA PHE A 44 8.30 9.50 -5.54
C PHE A 44 9.40 10.09 -4.63
N ILE A 45 9.21 11.32 -4.18
CA ILE A 45 10.08 11.99 -3.21
C ILE A 45 9.27 12.18 -1.93
N GLY A 46 9.74 11.57 -0.85
CA GLY A 46 9.10 11.66 0.45
C GLY A 46 10.12 11.59 1.58
N LYS A 47 9.66 11.86 2.79
CA LYS A 47 10.39 11.56 4.02
C LYS A 47 10.02 10.19 4.55
#